data_AF-A0A3N5AII3-F1
#
_entry.id   AF-A0A3N5AII3-F1
#
_cell.length_a   1.000
_cell.length_b   1.000
_cell.length_c   1.000
_cell.angle_alpha   90.00
_cell.angle_beta   90.00
_cell.angle_gamma   90.00
#
_symmetry.space_group_name_H-M   'P 1'
#
loop_
_entity.id
_entity.type
_entity.pdbx_description
1 polymer ?
#
loop_
_entity_poly.entity_id
_entity_poly.type
_entity_poly.pdbx_seq_one_letter_code
_entity_poly.pdbx_strand_id
1 'polypeptide(L)'
;MRDHPQPPLTNAATPPAPAPAHPSPSDAHPPERRPEHRPEPAGPPGTGHRAPNLRAPNLRAAPPAPPACPAPAGALPPGAAPAVRPGGRGSGPRPLGEMRAWPGSFADRLTTPLPGVRAFARLAREGAFRPGPEGLRGIPDLPYRPAPLPAVGPGEVCVTWAGHASWVVRTGGLTVLTDPVWSRRILGTPARMTPPGVRWEELPPVDAVVISHNHYDHLDAPTLKRLPRDTALFVPAGLARWCRRRGFRQVTELDWWESAELGGVRFEFVPAHHWSKRSLLDTCRTLWGGWVLTDRTAATARTGGGRTVYFAGDTGYGHWFREIGARHPAIALALLPIGAYAPRWWLRDVHTDPEEAVRAFLDLGARRMAPMHWAAFVLSAEPVMEPLHRVRAAWARAGLPREDLWDLPVGASRTLGASRTPGADTGAPGRHPSAAREAP
;
A
#
# COMPACT_ATOMS: atom_id res chain seq x y z
N MET A 1 -10.04 -41.75 -61.99
CA MET A 1 -11.48 -41.49 -62.24
C MET A 1 -12.11 -41.13 -60.92
N ARG A 2 -12.53 -39.91 -60.58
CA ARG A 2 -12.63 -38.59 -61.23
C ARG A 2 -12.39 -37.59 -60.07
N ASP A 3 -11.42 -36.69 -60.17
CA ASP A 3 -11.57 -35.30 -60.64
C ASP A 3 -12.84 -34.60 -60.15
N HIS A 4 -12.68 -33.67 -59.20
CA HIS A 4 -13.34 -32.38 -59.28
C HIS A 4 -12.47 -31.26 -58.66
N PRO A 5 -12.40 -30.07 -59.30
CA PRO A 5 -11.39 -29.04 -59.03
C PRO A 5 -11.92 -27.83 -58.24
N GLN A 6 -10.97 -27.01 -57.77
CA GLN A 6 -11.18 -25.65 -57.23
C GLN A 6 -11.79 -24.66 -58.24
N PRO A 7 -12.41 -23.55 -57.76
CA PRO A 7 -11.76 -22.23 -57.91
C PRO A 7 -12.18 -21.18 -56.81
N PRO A 8 -11.76 -19.89 -56.89
CA PRO A 8 -10.40 -19.37 -57.02
C PRO A 8 -10.01 -18.39 -55.89
N LEU A 9 -8.71 -18.13 -55.81
CA LEU A 9 -8.06 -17.09 -55.00
C LEU A 9 -8.53 -15.68 -55.42
N THR A 10 -8.78 -14.82 -54.43
CA THR A 10 -8.90 -13.36 -54.65
C THR A 10 -7.89 -12.60 -53.79
N ASN A 11 -7.51 -11.44 -54.33
CA ASN A 11 -6.24 -10.77 -54.19
C ASN A 11 -5.89 -10.20 -52.81
N ALA A 12 -4.58 -10.15 -52.59
CA ALA A 12 -3.90 -9.28 -51.65
C ALA A 12 -4.33 -7.81 -51.82
N ALA A 13 -4.65 -7.17 -50.70
CA ALA A 13 -4.75 -5.72 -50.58
C ALA A 13 -3.51 -5.20 -49.86
N THR A 14 -2.60 -4.65 -50.67
CA THR A 14 -1.47 -3.81 -50.25
C THR A 14 -1.99 -2.55 -49.54
N PRO A 15 -1.42 -2.12 -48.41
CA PRO A 15 -1.77 -0.84 -47.80
C PRO A 15 -1.24 0.33 -48.65
N PRO A 16 -2.00 1.43 -48.80
CA PRO A 16 -1.55 2.58 -49.58
C PRO A 16 -0.39 3.33 -48.90
N ALA A 17 0.54 3.79 -49.74
CA ALA A 17 1.71 4.58 -49.39
C ALA A 17 1.35 5.97 -48.82
N PRO A 18 2.25 6.58 -48.00
CA PRO A 18 2.05 7.92 -47.46
C PRO A 18 2.37 8.99 -48.52
N ALA A 19 1.59 10.07 -48.54
CA ALA A 19 1.83 11.27 -49.34
C ALA A 19 1.89 12.51 -48.41
N PRO A 20 2.48 13.64 -48.85
CA PRO A 20 3.85 14.03 -48.52
C PRO A 20 3.93 15.13 -47.44
N ALA A 21 5.11 15.22 -46.82
CA ALA A 21 5.49 16.26 -45.88
C ALA A 21 5.85 17.58 -46.57
N HIS A 22 5.35 18.72 -46.06
CA HIS A 22 5.91 20.08 -46.18
C HIS A 22 5.23 21.01 -45.15
N PRO A 23 5.81 22.15 -44.77
CA PRO A 23 7.16 22.35 -44.24
C PRO A 23 7.13 23.06 -42.85
N SER A 24 8.25 23.00 -42.14
CA SER A 24 8.55 23.79 -40.94
C SER A 24 8.39 25.30 -41.15
N PRO A 25 7.89 26.07 -40.17
CA PRO A 25 8.22 27.47 -40.05
C PRO A 25 9.52 27.63 -39.27
N SER A 26 10.53 28.08 -40.01
CA SER A 26 11.75 28.73 -39.56
C SER A 26 11.46 29.95 -38.67
N ASP A 27 12.35 30.14 -37.70
CA ASP A 27 12.82 31.38 -37.09
C ASP A 27 12.01 32.67 -37.31
N ALA A 28 11.47 33.18 -36.21
CA ALA A 28 11.25 34.61 -36.02
C ALA A 28 11.59 34.99 -34.57
N HIS A 29 12.79 35.54 -34.39
CA HIS A 29 13.20 36.30 -33.22
C HIS A 29 12.21 37.44 -32.93
N PRO A 30 11.73 37.61 -31.69
CA PRO A 30 11.28 38.92 -31.23
C PRO A 30 12.49 39.74 -30.70
N PRO A 31 12.48 41.07 -30.89
CA PRO A 31 13.67 41.90 -30.71
C PRO A 31 14.03 42.15 -29.24
N GLU A 32 15.34 42.21 -29.00
CA GLU A 32 15.96 42.73 -27.78
C GLU A 32 15.44 44.14 -27.44
N ARG A 33 14.91 44.31 -26.24
CA ARG A 33 14.82 45.64 -25.61
C ARG A 33 15.98 45.78 -24.63
N ARG A 34 16.89 46.69 -24.97
CA ARG A 34 17.91 47.23 -24.06
C ARG A 34 17.27 48.03 -22.92
N PRO A 35 17.97 48.19 -21.78
CA PRO A 35 17.40 48.66 -20.53
C PRO A 35 17.32 50.19 -20.50
N GLU A 36 16.18 50.72 -20.10
CA GLU A 36 16.04 52.15 -19.79
C GLU A 36 16.08 52.39 -18.27
N HIS A 37 16.68 53.52 -17.96
CA HIS A 37 17.08 54.01 -16.65
C HIS A 37 15.95 54.10 -15.61
N ARG A 38 16.30 53.67 -14.40
CA ARG A 38 15.67 54.03 -13.11
C ARG A 38 15.59 55.55 -12.94
N PRO A 39 14.52 56.05 -12.31
CA PRO A 39 14.72 56.95 -11.18
C PRO A 39 13.95 56.46 -9.94
N GLU A 40 14.63 56.50 -8.80
CA GLU A 40 14.03 56.31 -7.47
C GLU A 40 13.06 57.44 -7.14
N PRO A 41 12.05 57.17 -6.30
CA PRO A 41 11.49 58.19 -5.42
C PRO A 41 11.76 57.86 -3.94
N ALA A 42 12.54 58.76 -3.35
CA ALA A 42 12.42 59.39 -2.03
C ALA A 42 11.77 58.59 -0.89
N GLY A 43 12.56 58.42 0.18
CA GLY A 43 12.13 57.90 1.47
C GLY A 43 11.12 58.80 2.20
N PRO A 44 10.47 58.26 3.24
CA PRO A 44 9.42 58.96 3.97
C PRO A 44 9.98 60.08 4.87
N PRO A 45 9.28 61.22 5.01
CA PRO A 45 9.68 62.26 5.91
C PRO A 45 9.33 61.88 7.36
N GLY A 46 10.29 62.11 8.26
CA GLY A 46 10.04 62.13 9.70
C GLY A 46 9.47 63.49 10.11
N THR A 47 8.37 63.47 10.85
CA THR A 47 7.96 64.58 11.71
C THR A 47 7.35 64.00 12.98
N GLY A 48 7.96 64.31 14.12
CA GLY A 48 7.41 63.98 15.42
C GLY A 48 6.22 64.89 15.78
N HIS A 49 5.28 64.34 16.55
CA HIS A 49 4.88 64.96 17.83
C HIS A 49 3.84 64.09 18.57
N ARG A 50 4.01 64.11 19.89
CA ARG A 50 3.01 63.93 20.96
C ARG A 50 2.48 62.53 21.23
N ALA A 51 3.03 61.96 22.29
CA ALA A 51 2.42 60.96 23.15
C ALA A 51 1.08 61.45 23.74
N PRO A 52 0.08 60.58 23.83
CA PRO A 52 -0.93 60.65 24.87
C PRO A 52 -0.66 59.62 25.97
N ASN A 53 -0.74 60.10 27.21
CA ASN A 53 -0.82 59.33 28.44
C ASN A 53 -1.80 58.15 28.32
N LEU A 54 -1.29 56.92 28.42
CA LEU A 54 -2.11 55.76 28.73
C LEU A 54 -1.76 55.29 30.14
N ARG A 55 -2.70 55.56 31.05
CA ARG A 55 -2.79 54.99 32.39
C ARG A 55 -2.63 53.47 32.33
N ALA A 56 -1.79 52.93 33.19
CA ALA A 56 -1.71 51.51 33.48
C ALA A 56 -3.05 50.98 34.01
N PRO A 57 -3.55 49.83 33.51
CA PRO A 57 -4.46 48.99 34.26
C PRO A 57 -3.75 47.70 34.70
N ASN A 58 -3.69 47.53 36.01
CA ASN A 58 -3.66 46.28 36.78
C ASN A 58 -3.09 45.01 36.11
N LEU A 59 -1.92 44.60 36.63
CA LEU A 59 -1.48 43.21 36.66
C LEU A 59 -2.59 42.32 37.23
N ARG A 60 -3.36 41.68 36.35
CA ARG A 60 -4.19 40.51 36.70
C ARG A 60 -3.32 39.27 36.65
N ALA A 61 -3.41 38.50 37.73
CA ALA A 61 -2.70 37.25 37.98
C ALA A 61 -2.77 36.26 36.81
N ALA A 62 -1.70 35.46 36.69
CA ALA A 62 -1.62 34.32 35.79
C ALA A 62 -2.80 33.34 35.99
N PRO A 63 -3.31 32.71 34.92
CA PRO A 63 -4.38 31.71 35.05
C PRO A 63 -3.87 30.48 35.83
N PRO A 64 -4.70 29.86 36.68
CA PRO A 64 -4.32 28.65 37.41
C PRO A 64 -4.13 27.46 36.46
N ALA A 65 -3.22 26.56 36.84
CA ALA A 65 -2.97 25.30 36.16
C ALA A 65 -4.26 24.46 35.98
N PRO A 66 -4.39 23.66 34.91
CA PRO A 66 -5.56 22.83 34.69
C PRO A 66 -5.72 21.81 35.83
N PRO A 67 -6.96 21.50 36.27
CA PRO A 67 -7.19 20.52 37.32
C PRO A 67 -6.79 19.13 36.84
N ALA A 68 -6.15 18.37 37.74
CA ALA A 68 -5.79 16.98 37.54
C ALA A 68 -7.03 16.14 37.15
N CYS A 69 -6.85 15.22 36.20
CA CYS A 69 -7.89 14.29 35.78
C CYS A 69 -8.50 13.54 36.97
N PRO A 70 -9.84 13.48 37.11
CA PRO A 70 -10.45 12.56 38.05
C PRO A 70 -10.25 11.12 37.54
N ALA A 71 -9.77 10.25 38.42
CA ALA A 71 -9.73 8.81 38.18
C ALA A 71 -11.16 8.30 37.88
N PRO A 72 -11.39 7.51 36.82
CA PRO A 72 -12.69 6.92 36.59
C PRO A 72 -12.97 5.87 37.67
N ALA A 73 -14.07 6.10 38.38
CA ALA A 73 -14.69 5.17 39.31
C ALA A 73 -15.15 3.88 38.62
N GLY A 74 -14.99 2.75 39.32
CA GLY A 74 -15.79 1.54 39.12
C GLY A 74 -15.57 0.80 37.80
N ALA A 75 -14.57 -0.08 37.76
CA ALA A 75 -14.49 -1.12 36.74
C ALA A 75 -15.75 -2.02 36.82
N LEU A 76 -16.59 -1.97 35.79
CA LEU A 76 -17.55 -3.03 35.50
C LEU A 76 -16.75 -4.32 35.21
N PRO A 77 -17.21 -5.50 35.68
CA PRO A 77 -16.52 -6.75 35.40
C PRO A 77 -16.44 -6.95 33.88
N PRO A 78 -15.34 -7.52 33.36
CA PRO A 78 -15.18 -7.72 31.92
C PRO A 78 -16.30 -8.64 31.43
N GLY A 79 -17.26 -8.08 30.70
CA GLY A 79 -18.19 -8.84 29.89
C GLY A 79 -17.37 -9.67 28.92
N ALA A 80 -17.54 -10.99 28.97
CA ALA A 80 -16.82 -11.93 28.13
C ALA A 80 -16.85 -11.46 26.68
N ALA A 81 -15.67 -11.20 26.11
CA ALA A 81 -15.53 -11.08 24.68
C ALA A 81 -16.18 -12.32 24.02
N PRO A 82 -16.97 -12.17 22.94
CA PRO A 82 -17.51 -13.33 22.25
C PRO A 82 -16.34 -14.24 21.90
N ALA A 83 -16.41 -15.49 22.35
CA ALA A 83 -15.38 -16.47 22.12
C ALA A 83 -15.18 -16.64 20.61
N VAL A 84 -14.15 -16.00 20.07
CA VAL A 84 -13.59 -16.35 18.77
C VAL A 84 -13.23 -17.82 18.88
N ARG A 85 -13.97 -18.69 18.19
CA ARG A 85 -13.58 -20.09 18.08
C ARG A 85 -12.15 -20.08 17.54
N PRO A 86 -11.15 -20.60 18.27
CA PRO A 86 -9.81 -20.67 17.74
C PRO A 86 -9.89 -21.57 16.50
N GLY A 87 -9.67 -20.99 15.31
CA GLY A 87 -9.25 -21.75 14.16
C GLY A 87 -8.03 -22.55 14.61
N GLY A 88 -8.19 -23.87 14.65
CA GLY A 88 -7.26 -24.75 15.36
C GLY A 88 -5.81 -24.50 14.95
N ARG A 89 -4.93 -24.34 15.94
CA ARG A 89 -3.50 -24.54 15.73
C ARG A 89 -3.33 -25.97 15.20
N GLY A 90 -2.88 -26.12 13.95
CA GLY A 90 -2.37 -27.40 13.46
C GLY A 90 -2.97 -28.03 12.21
N SER A 91 -3.62 -27.29 11.30
CA SER A 91 -3.80 -27.83 9.93
C SER A 91 -2.65 -27.36 9.04
N GLY A 92 -2.03 -28.29 8.30
CA GLY A 92 -1.06 -27.96 7.25
C GLY A 92 -1.67 -27.05 6.17
N PRO A 93 -0.88 -26.63 5.17
CA PRO A 93 -1.42 -25.86 4.05
C PRO A 93 -2.62 -26.58 3.41
N ARG A 94 -3.68 -25.82 3.12
CA ARG A 94 -4.86 -26.27 2.39
C ARG A 94 -4.49 -26.60 0.95
N PRO A 95 -5.12 -27.63 0.33
CA PRO A 95 -4.98 -27.89 -1.09
C PRO A 95 -5.39 -26.69 -1.95
N LEU A 96 -4.63 -26.44 -3.02
CA LEU A 96 -4.96 -25.38 -3.97
C LEU A 96 -6.29 -25.70 -4.69
N GLY A 97 -7.13 -24.69 -4.84
CA GLY A 97 -8.40 -24.82 -5.58
C GLY A 97 -9.52 -25.54 -4.82
N GLU A 98 -9.30 -25.95 -3.56
CA GLU A 98 -10.29 -26.67 -2.74
C GLU A 98 -11.64 -25.95 -2.74
N MET A 99 -12.72 -26.70 -3.04
CA MET A 99 -14.08 -26.18 -3.00
C MET A 99 -14.65 -26.32 -1.60
N ARG A 100 -15.12 -25.22 -1.02
CA ARG A 100 -15.57 -25.17 0.37
C ARG A 100 -16.91 -24.46 0.49
N ALA A 101 -17.69 -24.88 1.48
CA ALA A 101 -18.90 -24.20 1.90
C ALA A 101 -18.59 -23.26 3.05
N TRP A 102 -19.22 -22.09 3.02
CA TRP A 102 -19.02 -21.01 3.99
C TRP A 102 -20.36 -20.54 4.54
N PRO A 103 -20.41 -19.96 5.75
CA PRO A 103 -21.62 -19.33 6.25
C PRO A 103 -22.09 -18.22 5.29
N GLY A 104 -23.39 -17.94 5.28
CA GLY A 104 -23.96 -16.89 4.43
C GLY A 104 -23.58 -15.46 4.83
N SER A 105 -22.91 -15.29 5.97
CA SER A 105 -22.43 -14.03 6.53
C SER A 105 -21.23 -14.28 7.44
N PHE A 106 -20.35 -13.28 7.51
CA PHE A 106 -19.21 -13.18 8.42
C PHE A 106 -19.37 -11.99 9.38
N ALA A 107 -20.59 -11.50 9.58
CA ALA A 107 -20.84 -10.37 10.49
C ALA A 107 -20.43 -10.66 11.95
N ASP A 108 -20.36 -11.94 12.34
CA ASP A 108 -19.80 -12.40 13.62
C ASP A 108 -18.30 -12.07 13.79
N ARG A 109 -17.60 -11.76 12.69
CA ARG A 109 -16.18 -11.40 12.67
C ARG A 109 -15.92 -9.90 12.76
N LEU A 110 -16.96 -9.07 12.79
CA LEU A 110 -16.82 -7.62 12.98
C LEU A 110 -16.23 -7.33 14.36
N THR A 111 -15.21 -6.47 14.39
CA THR A 111 -14.60 -6.01 15.66
C THR A 111 -15.23 -4.73 16.18
N THR A 112 -16.04 -4.07 15.36
CA THR A 112 -16.82 -2.88 15.73
C THR A 112 -18.13 -2.92 14.95
N PRO A 113 -19.26 -2.44 15.50
CA PRO A 113 -20.51 -2.35 14.76
C PRO A 113 -20.35 -1.51 13.49
N LEU A 114 -21.04 -1.91 12.43
CA LEU A 114 -21.09 -1.11 11.20
C LEU A 114 -21.71 0.27 11.47
N PRO A 115 -21.35 1.30 10.69
CA PRO A 115 -21.92 2.63 10.84
C PRO A 115 -23.46 2.61 10.83
N GLY A 116 -24.07 3.12 11.89
CA GLY A 116 -25.52 3.21 12.03
C GLY A 116 -26.13 4.46 11.38
N VAL A 117 -27.46 4.56 11.37
CA VAL A 117 -28.21 5.68 10.76
C VAL A 117 -27.76 7.06 11.24
N ARG A 118 -27.42 7.20 12.52
CA ARG A 118 -26.93 8.47 13.10
C ARG A 118 -25.59 8.89 12.52
N ALA A 119 -24.70 7.92 12.29
CA ALA A 119 -23.42 8.17 11.67
C ALA A 119 -23.66 8.67 10.23
N PHE A 120 -24.53 8.00 9.46
CA PHE A 120 -24.86 8.42 8.09
C PHE A 120 -25.52 9.80 8.04
N ALA A 121 -26.41 10.11 8.99
CA ALA A 121 -27.02 11.44 9.10
C ALA A 121 -25.96 12.53 9.41
N ARG A 122 -25.03 12.24 10.34
CA ARG A 122 -23.90 13.13 10.61
C ARG A 122 -23.04 13.33 9.37
N LEU A 123 -22.81 12.27 8.61
CA LEU A 123 -22.04 12.31 7.38
C LEU A 123 -22.70 13.19 6.32
N ALA A 124 -24.00 13.02 6.09
CA ALA A 124 -24.77 13.85 5.17
C ALA A 124 -24.75 15.33 5.58
N ARG A 125 -24.77 15.63 6.89
CA ARG A 125 -24.68 16.99 7.42
C ARG A 125 -23.29 17.63 7.27
N GLU A 126 -22.22 16.86 7.49
CA GLU A 126 -20.84 17.37 7.49
C GLU A 126 -20.22 17.42 6.09
N GLY A 127 -20.78 16.72 5.10
CA GLY A 127 -20.49 16.91 3.67
C GLY A 127 -19.08 16.54 3.17
N ALA A 128 -18.12 16.24 4.06
CA ALA A 128 -16.73 16.02 3.69
C ALA A 128 -16.35 14.53 3.74
N PHE A 129 -16.55 13.83 2.60
CA PHE A 129 -15.89 12.55 2.30
C PHE A 129 -14.73 12.71 1.31
N ARG A 130 -14.44 13.95 0.91
CA ARG A 130 -13.35 14.31 -0.01
C ARG A 130 -12.67 15.56 0.51
N PRO A 131 -11.36 15.73 0.29
CA PRO A 131 -10.67 16.98 0.57
C PRO A 131 -11.30 18.11 -0.24
N GLY A 132 -11.26 19.31 0.33
CA GLY A 132 -11.54 20.54 -0.40
C GLY A 132 -10.47 20.84 -1.47
N PRO A 133 -10.68 21.87 -2.31
CA PRO A 133 -9.74 22.25 -3.37
C PRO A 133 -8.29 22.41 -2.87
N GLU A 134 -8.10 23.02 -1.70
CA GLU A 134 -6.79 23.20 -1.05
C GLU A 134 -6.12 21.85 -0.77
N GLY A 135 -6.87 20.85 -0.29
CA GLY A 135 -6.35 19.52 0.01
C GLY A 135 -5.97 18.70 -1.23
N LEU A 136 -6.47 19.10 -2.42
CA LEU A 136 -6.14 18.49 -3.71
C LEU A 136 -4.96 19.18 -4.42
N ARG A 137 -4.51 20.36 -3.97
CA ARG A 137 -3.44 21.11 -4.65
C ARG A 137 -2.11 20.36 -4.72
N GLY A 138 -1.86 19.43 -3.79
CA GLY A 138 -0.64 18.63 -3.76
C GLY A 138 -0.60 17.43 -4.72
N ILE A 139 -1.62 17.22 -5.57
CA ILE A 139 -1.62 16.10 -6.54
C ILE A 139 -0.37 16.10 -7.43
N PRO A 140 0.09 17.24 -8.00
CA PRO A 140 1.31 17.27 -8.82
C PRO A 140 2.59 16.86 -8.08
N ASP A 141 2.59 16.97 -6.74
CA ASP A 141 3.75 16.66 -5.88
C ASP A 141 3.75 15.21 -5.39
N LEU A 142 2.71 14.42 -5.71
CA LEU A 142 2.65 13.01 -5.35
C LEU A 142 3.84 12.26 -5.96
N PRO A 143 4.60 11.49 -5.17
CA PRO A 143 5.81 10.87 -5.66
C PRO A 143 5.46 9.76 -6.67
N TYR A 144 5.84 9.99 -7.92
CA TYR A 144 5.65 9.08 -9.04
C TYR A 144 6.98 8.90 -9.78
N ARG A 145 7.49 7.66 -9.81
CA ARG A 145 8.76 7.31 -10.45
C ARG A 145 8.69 5.87 -10.99
N PRO A 146 7.96 5.65 -12.09
CA PRO A 146 7.95 4.36 -12.77
C PRO A 146 9.36 4.00 -13.22
N ALA A 147 9.74 2.75 -13.00
CA ALA A 147 11.03 2.20 -13.40
C ALA A 147 10.86 0.73 -13.81
N PRO A 148 11.77 0.19 -14.64
CA PRO A 148 11.79 -1.24 -14.92
C PRO A 148 11.89 -2.07 -13.63
N LEU A 149 11.16 -3.18 -13.59
CA LEU A 149 11.24 -4.11 -12.47
C LEU A 149 12.66 -4.70 -12.38
N PRO A 150 13.35 -4.62 -11.22
CA PRO A 150 14.74 -5.06 -11.11
C PRO A 150 14.87 -6.58 -11.29
N ALA A 151 16.06 -7.15 -11.49
CA ALA A 151 16.20 -8.61 -11.36
C ALA A 151 15.99 -9.05 -9.89
N VAL A 152 15.59 -10.30 -9.66
CA VAL A 152 15.46 -10.88 -8.31
C VAL A 152 16.24 -12.18 -8.28
N GLY A 153 17.24 -12.24 -7.39
CA GLY A 153 18.03 -13.44 -7.18
C GLY A 153 17.32 -14.48 -6.28
N PRO A 154 17.86 -15.70 -6.20
CA PRO A 154 17.36 -16.72 -5.26
C PRO A 154 17.39 -16.22 -3.80
N GLY A 155 16.29 -16.42 -3.07
CA GLY A 155 16.15 -16.01 -1.66
C GLY A 155 16.02 -14.49 -1.43
N GLU A 156 15.93 -13.70 -2.49
CA GLU A 156 15.59 -12.28 -2.42
C GLU A 156 14.09 -12.08 -2.51
N VAL A 157 13.63 -10.97 -1.92
CA VAL A 157 12.24 -10.51 -2.09
C VAL A 157 12.27 -9.10 -2.62
N CYS A 158 11.64 -8.86 -3.76
CA CYS A 158 11.49 -7.53 -4.32
C CYS A 158 10.03 -7.10 -4.30
N VAL A 159 9.77 -5.90 -3.82
CA VAL A 159 8.46 -5.26 -3.90
C VAL A 159 8.52 -4.05 -4.81
N THR A 160 7.48 -3.84 -5.62
CA THR A 160 7.28 -2.64 -6.43
C THR A 160 5.89 -2.10 -6.17
N TRP A 161 5.79 -0.82 -5.82
CA TRP A 161 4.49 -0.22 -5.53
C TRP A 161 3.81 0.23 -6.81
N ALA A 162 2.73 -0.45 -7.24
CA ALA A 162 1.97 -0.06 -8.42
C ALA A 162 0.97 1.10 -8.12
N GLY A 163 0.81 1.46 -6.85
CA GLY A 163 -0.09 2.49 -6.34
C GLY A 163 -1.28 1.90 -5.60
N HIS A 164 -1.88 2.68 -4.69
CA HIS A 164 -2.94 2.22 -3.79
C HIS A 164 -2.47 1.06 -2.89
N ALA A 165 -3.26 -0.01 -2.75
CA ALA A 165 -2.85 -1.28 -2.13
C ALA A 165 -2.23 -2.28 -3.13
N SER A 166 -2.00 -1.87 -4.38
CA SER A 166 -1.46 -2.74 -5.41
C SER A 166 0.07 -2.83 -5.37
N TRP A 167 0.57 -4.02 -5.08
CA TRP A 167 1.99 -4.33 -5.09
C TRP A 167 2.30 -5.45 -6.09
N VAL A 168 3.45 -5.33 -6.74
CA VAL A 168 4.11 -6.45 -7.42
C VAL A 168 5.15 -7.01 -6.46
N VAL A 169 4.87 -8.16 -5.87
CA VAL A 169 5.74 -8.84 -4.90
C VAL A 169 6.38 -10.04 -5.58
N ARG A 170 7.70 -10.03 -5.70
CA ARG A 170 8.47 -11.16 -6.25
C ARG A 170 9.22 -11.86 -5.14
N THR A 171 8.90 -13.12 -4.91
CA THR A 171 9.35 -13.91 -3.75
C THR A 171 9.31 -15.40 -4.10
N GLY A 172 10.32 -16.18 -3.68
CA GLY A 172 10.37 -17.62 -3.99
C GLY A 172 10.27 -17.96 -5.48
N GLY A 173 10.70 -17.07 -6.38
CA GLY A 173 10.55 -17.21 -7.83
C GLY A 173 9.16 -16.89 -8.38
N LEU A 174 8.17 -16.58 -7.53
CA LEU A 174 6.83 -16.19 -7.95
C LEU A 174 6.72 -14.67 -8.15
N THR A 175 5.86 -14.25 -9.07
CA THR A 175 5.30 -12.89 -9.15
C THR A 175 3.88 -12.90 -8.61
N VAL A 176 3.69 -12.24 -7.46
CA VAL A 176 2.41 -12.12 -6.76
C VAL A 176 1.91 -10.69 -6.86
N LEU A 177 0.63 -10.51 -7.23
CA LEU A 177 -0.05 -9.23 -7.11
C LEU A 177 -0.90 -9.17 -5.84
N THR A 178 -0.77 -8.10 -5.06
CA THR A 178 -1.71 -7.80 -3.95
C THR A 178 -2.79 -6.85 -4.47
N ASP A 179 -4.07 -7.12 -4.20
CA ASP A 179 -5.20 -6.23 -4.49
C ASP A 179 -5.05 -5.41 -5.79
N PRO A 180 -4.94 -6.07 -6.96
CA PRO A 180 -4.49 -5.41 -8.17
C PRO A 180 -5.57 -4.51 -8.77
N VAL A 181 -5.29 -3.20 -8.84
CA VAL A 181 -6.15 -2.17 -9.43
C VAL A 181 -5.37 -1.33 -10.44
N TRP A 182 -5.46 -1.74 -11.71
CA TRP A 182 -4.92 -1.00 -12.85
C TRP A 182 -5.95 -0.06 -13.51
N SER A 183 -7.20 -0.11 -13.07
CA SER A 183 -8.27 0.74 -13.60
C SER A 183 -8.01 2.22 -13.34
N ARG A 184 -8.40 3.06 -14.32
CA ARG A 184 -8.34 4.53 -14.19
C ARG A 184 -9.35 5.05 -13.17
N ARG A 185 -10.48 4.37 -13.00
CA ARG A 185 -11.57 4.73 -12.09
C ARG A 185 -12.04 3.47 -11.37
N ILE A 186 -12.40 3.64 -10.11
CA ILE A 186 -13.17 2.68 -9.31
C ILE A 186 -14.58 3.25 -9.15
N LEU A 187 -15.55 2.37 -8.89
CA LEU A 187 -16.95 2.80 -8.81
C LEU A 187 -17.13 3.77 -7.63
N GLY A 188 -17.70 4.95 -7.89
CA GLY A 188 -17.99 5.96 -6.85
C GLY A 188 -16.89 6.98 -6.59
N THR A 189 -15.76 6.94 -7.32
CA THR A 189 -14.65 7.90 -7.13
C THR A 189 -14.33 8.68 -8.41
N PRO A 190 -13.61 9.82 -8.30
CA PRO A 190 -12.91 10.42 -9.42
C PRO A 190 -11.88 9.47 -10.05
N ALA A 191 -11.29 9.89 -11.18
CA ALA A 191 -10.14 9.19 -11.74
C ALA A 191 -8.96 9.18 -10.75
N ARG A 192 -8.14 8.13 -10.82
CA ARG A 192 -6.92 8.02 -10.04
C ARG A 192 -6.00 9.23 -10.25
N MET A 193 -5.37 9.69 -9.18
CA MET A 193 -4.48 10.85 -9.11
C MET A 193 -3.13 10.56 -9.77
N THR A 194 -2.50 9.44 -9.41
CA THR A 194 -1.26 8.95 -10.05
C THR A 194 -1.58 7.78 -10.96
N PRO A 195 -0.97 7.62 -12.16
CA PRO A 195 -1.12 6.41 -12.98
C PRO A 195 -0.58 5.15 -12.28
N PRO A 196 -0.90 3.92 -12.77
CA PRO A 196 -0.24 2.73 -12.27
C PRO A 196 1.29 2.87 -12.38
N GLY A 197 2.00 2.50 -11.33
CA GLY A 197 3.46 2.59 -11.25
C GLY A 197 4.20 1.59 -12.14
N VAL A 198 3.51 0.51 -12.54
CA VAL A 198 4.02 -0.52 -13.44
C VAL A 198 3.03 -0.66 -14.58
N ARG A 199 3.48 -0.54 -15.82
CA ARG A 199 2.60 -0.78 -16.97
C ARG A 199 2.26 -2.25 -17.03
N TRP A 200 1.03 -2.58 -17.41
CA TRP A 200 0.59 -3.96 -17.39
C TRP A 200 1.38 -4.84 -18.38
N GLU A 201 1.79 -4.25 -19.50
CA GLU A 201 2.56 -4.91 -20.55
C GLU A 201 4.01 -5.20 -20.10
N GLU A 202 4.45 -4.56 -19.01
CA GLU A 202 5.77 -4.73 -18.41
C GLU A 202 5.76 -5.69 -17.20
N LEU A 203 4.58 -6.21 -16.83
CA LEU A 203 4.48 -7.23 -15.80
C LEU A 203 5.06 -8.56 -16.30
N PRO A 204 5.92 -9.23 -15.50
CA PRO A 204 6.22 -10.63 -15.70
C PRO A 204 4.94 -11.48 -15.64
N PRO A 205 5.00 -12.75 -16.08
CA PRO A 205 3.91 -13.69 -15.84
C PRO A 205 3.49 -13.66 -14.37
N VAL A 206 2.20 -13.43 -14.13
CA VAL A 206 1.63 -13.36 -12.78
C VAL A 206 1.25 -14.78 -12.35
N ASP A 207 1.96 -15.31 -11.36
CA ASP A 207 1.75 -16.65 -10.82
C ASP A 207 0.56 -16.68 -9.86
N ALA A 208 0.42 -15.63 -9.05
CA ALA A 208 -0.61 -15.54 -8.03
C ALA A 208 -1.16 -14.13 -7.82
N VAL A 209 -2.40 -14.07 -7.35
CA VAL A 209 -3.01 -12.86 -6.81
C VAL A 209 -3.55 -13.15 -5.42
N VAL A 210 -3.29 -12.24 -4.48
CA VAL A 210 -3.91 -12.24 -3.15
C VAL A 210 -4.91 -11.10 -3.06
N ILE A 211 -6.11 -11.40 -2.57
CA ILE A 211 -7.18 -10.41 -2.36
C ILE A 211 -7.45 -10.27 -0.85
N SER A 212 -7.37 -9.07 -0.31
CA SER A 212 -7.64 -8.79 1.11
C SER A 212 -9.15 -8.83 1.44
N HIS A 213 -9.96 -8.18 0.59
CA HIS A 213 -11.41 -8.06 0.75
C HIS A 213 -12.08 -7.62 -0.56
N ASN A 214 -13.41 -7.51 -0.57
CA ASN A 214 -14.19 -7.38 -1.81
C ASN A 214 -14.51 -5.96 -2.28
N HIS A 215 -13.99 -4.90 -1.63
CA HIS A 215 -14.26 -3.52 -2.03
C HIS A 215 -13.70 -3.20 -3.43
N TYR A 216 -14.28 -2.20 -4.09
CA TYR A 216 -13.99 -1.90 -5.50
C TYR A 216 -12.55 -1.45 -5.76
N ASP A 217 -11.88 -0.88 -4.76
CA ASP A 217 -10.50 -0.44 -4.78
C ASP A 217 -9.49 -1.51 -4.39
N HIS A 218 -9.96 -2.73 -4.09
CA HIS A 218 -9.11 -3.90 -3.81
C HIS A 218 -9.42 -5.09 -4.72
N LEU A 219 -10.65 -5.17 -5.22
CA LEU A 219 -11.14 -6.21 -6.14
C LEU A 219 -11.64 -5.61 -7.46
N ASP A 220 -10.69 -5.28 -8.33
CA ASP A 220 -10.96 -4.65 -9.62
C ASP A 220 -11.23 -5.67 -10.74
N ALA A 221 -12.49 -5.82 -11.12
CA ALA A 221 -12.90 -6.77 -12.15
C ALA A 221 -12.25 -6.51 -13.54
N PRO A 222 -12.13 -5.27 -14.04
CA PRO A 222 -11.37 -4.98 -15.26
C PRO A 222 -9.93 -5.47 -15.20
N THR A 223 -9.22 -5.26 -14.08
CA THR A 223 -7.85 -5.75 -13.91
C THR A 223 -7.79 -7.27 -13.91
N LEU A 224 -8.63 -7.95 -13.11
CA LEU A 224 -8.66 -9.41 -13.09
C LEU A 224 -9.08 -10.03 -14.44
N LYS A 225 -9.86 -9.32 -15.26
CA LYS A 225 -10.22 -9.80 -16.60
C LYS A 225 -8.98 -9.98 -17.49
N ARG A 226 -7.89 -9.26 -17.25
CA ARG A 226 -6.65 -9.30 -18.05
C ARG A 226 -5.75 -10.49 -17.72
N LEU A 227 -5.99 -11.18 -16.61
CA LEU A 227 -5.19 -12.33 -16.18
C LEU A 227 -5.63 -13.62 -16.90
N PRO A 228 -4.69 -14.56 -17.13
CA PRO A 228 -5.02 -15.93 -17.47
C PRO A 228 -5.99 -16.55 -16.45
N ARG A 229 -6.91 -17.41 -16.93
CA ARG A 229 -7.91 -18.04 -16.06
C ARG A 229 -7.35 -19.15 -15.15
N ASP A 230 -6.10 -19.54 -15.38
CA ASP A 230 -5.33 -20.46 -14.55
C ASP A 230 -4.47 -19.76 -13.49
N THR A 231 -4.37 -18.43 -13.50
CA THR A 231 -3.67 -17.69 -12.45
C THR A 231 -4.27 -18.05 -11.09
N ALA A 232 -3.43 -18.42 -10.13
CA ALA A 232 -3.86 -18.79 -8.81
C ALA A 232 -4.41 -17.56 -8.06
N LEU A 233 -5.65 -17.64 -7.60
CA LEU A 233 -6.27 -16.61 -6.78
C LEU A 233 -6.40 -17.12 -5.34
N PHE A 234 -5.76 -16.42 -4.43
CA PHE A 234 -5.92 -16.59 -2.99
C PHE A 234 -6.86 -15.50 -2.48
N VAL A 235 -8.01 -15.90 -1.95
CA VAL A 235 -9.09 -14.97 -1.64
C VAL A 235 -9.70 -15.26 -0.26
N PRO A 236 -10.37 -14.29 0.36
CA PRO A 236 -11.06 -14.50 1.62
C PRO A 236 -12.21 -15.49 1.45
N ALA A 237 -12.51 -16.22 2.52
CA ALA A 237 -13.67 -17.09 2.62
C ALA A 237 -14.96 -16.45 2.06
N GLY A 238 -15.69 -17.19 1.23
CA GLY A 238 -16.93 -16.76 0.57
C GLY A 238 -16.74 -16.03 -0.77
N LEU A 239 -15.52 -15.63 -1.16
CA LEU A 239 -15.28 -14.85 -2.38
C LEU A 239 -15.06 -15.69 -3.66
N ALA A 240 -14.78 -17.00 -3.58
CA ALA A 240 -14.47 -17.77 -4.78
C ALA A 240 -15.64 -17.85 -5.75
N ARG A 241 -16.89 -17.87 -5.27
CA ARG A 241 -18.05 -17.87 -6.17
C ARG A 241 -18.01 -16.66 -7.11
N TRP A 242 -17.55 -15.50 -6.64
CA TRP A 242 -17.40 -14.30 -7.46
C TRP A 242 -16.30 -14.48 -8.52
N CYS A 243 -15.19 -15.12 -8.16
CA CYS A 243 -14.03 -15.35 -9.04
C CYS A 243 -14.33 -16.43 -10.09
N ARG A 244 -14.88 -17.57 -9.67
CA ARG A 244 -15.25 -18.71 -10.53
C ARG A 244 -16.30 -18.33 -11.56
N ARG A 245 -17.29 -17.50 -11.21
CA ARG A 245 -18.24 -16.91 -12.19
C ARG A 245 -17.58 -16.07 -13.27
N ARG A 246 -16.34 -15.63 -13.08
CA ARG A 246 -15.51 -14.90 -14.06
C ARG A 246 -14.51 -15.80 -14.77
N GLY A 247 -14.65 -17.12 -14.62
CA GLY A 247 -13.88 -18.14 -15.35
C GLY A 247 -12.58 -18.57 -14.67
N PHE A 248 -12.21 -18.03 -13.51
CA PHE A 248 -11.00 -18.49 -12.81
C PHE A 248 -11.17 -19.91 -12.29
N ARG A 249 -10.19 -20.76 -12.59
CA ARG A 249 -10.19 -22.19 -12.24
C ARG A 249 -9.43 -22.49 -10.95
N GLN A 250 -8.34 -21.78 -10.72
CA GLN A 250 -7.49 -21.93 -9.53
C GLN A 250 -7.85 -20.88 -8.48
N VAL A 251 -8.88 -21.16 -7.67
CA VAL A 251 -9.32 -20.23 -6.61
C VAL A 251 -9.33 -20.94 -5.27
N THR A 252 -8.50 -20.45 -4.35
CA THR A 252 -8.35 -20.96 -2.98
C THR A 252 -8.95 -19.95 -1.99
N GLU A 253 -9.99 -20.35 -1.27
CA GLU A 253 -10.61 -19.57 -0.20
C GLU A 253 -10.06 -19.97 1.18
N LEU A 254 -9.64 -18.97 1.96
CA LEU A 254 -9.09 -19.18 3.30
C LEU A 254 -9.87 -18.38 4.35
N ASP A 255 -10.12 -18.99 5.51
CA ASP A 255 -10.47 -18.30 6.75
C ASP A 255 -9.18 -17.76 7.41
N TRP A 256 -9.34 -16.93 8.42
CA TRP A 256 -8.22 -16.45 9.22
C TRP A 256 -7.41 -17.61 9.81
N TRP A 257 -6.09 -17.45 9.75
CA TRP A 257 -5.07 -18.40 10.20
C TRP A 257 -4.99 -19.69 9.37
N GLU A 258 -5.72 -19.76 8.26
CA GLU A 258 -5.51 -20.82 7.27
C GLU A 258 -4.47 -20.39 6.24
N SER A 259 -3.76 -21.37 5.69
CA SER A 259 -2.73 -21.14 4.68
C SER A 259 -2.87 -22.09 3.51
N ALA A 260 -2.25 -21.76 2.39
CA ALA A 260 -2.03 -22.64 1.25
C ALA A 260 -0.62 -22.39 0.69
N GLU A 261 -0.11 -23.29 -0.14
CA GLU A 261 1.26 -23.20 -0.66
C GLU A 261 1.29 -23.35 -2.18
N LEU A 262 2.06 -22.49 -2.84
CA LEU A 262 2.31 -22.53 -4.29
C LEU A 262 3.80 -22.30 -4.50
N GLY A 263 4.47 -23.18 -5.25
CA GLY A 263 5.88 -23.00 -5.62
C GLY A 263 6.85 -22.83 -4.43
N GLY A 264 6.55 -23.40 -3.27
CA GLY A 264 7.35 -23.21 -2.05
C GLY A 264 7.12 -21.87 -1.34
N VAL A 265 6.17 -21.05 -1.78
CA VAL A 265 5.73 -19.85 -1.07
C VAL A 265 4.43 -20.16 -0.35
N ARG A 266 4.41 -19.92 0.97
CA ARG A 266 3.21 -20.06 1.80
C ARG A 266 2.44 -18.75 1.83
N PHE A 267 1.14 -18.85 1.57
CA PHE A 267 0.16 -17.77 1.64
C PHE A 267 -0.77 -18.04 2.83
N GLU A 268 -0.68 -17.23 3.88
CA GLU A 268 -1.53 -17.34 5.06
C GLU A 268 -2.46 -16.13 5.16
N PHE A 269 -3.76 -16.37 5.32
CA PHE A 269 -4.75 -15.31 5.46
C PHE A 269 -4.90 -14.94 6.93
N VAL A 270 -4.79 -13.67 7.28
CA VAL A 270 -4.77 -13.20 8.68
C VAL A 270 -5.86 -12.17 8.95
N PRO A 271 -6.32 -12.00 10.21
CA PRO A 271 -7.40 -11.06 10.54
C PRO A 271 -7.06 -9.60 10.27
N ALA A 272 -8.12 -8.80 10.11
CA ALA A 272 -8.08 -7.34 10.01
C ALA A 272 -9.30 -6.72 10.71
N HIS A 273 -9.16 -5.47 11.16
CA HIS A 273 -10.26 -4.64 11.64
C HIS A 273 -10.93 -3.97 10.43
N HIS A 274 -11.79 -4.70 9.71
CA HIS A 274 -12.50 -4.18 8.55
C HIS A 274 -13.85 -4.89 8.34
N TRP A 275 -14.39 -4.81 7.12
CA TRP A 275 -15.62 -5.43 6.69
C TRP A 275 -15.61 -5.61 5.16
N SER A 276 -16.68 -6.18 4.60
CA SER A 276 -16.81 -6.36 3.15
C SER A 276 -18.17 -5.88 2.66
N LYS A 277 -18.21 -5.26 1.48
CA LYS A 277 -19.43 -4.89 0.75
C LYS A 277 -19.13 -4.47 -0.68
N ARG A 278 -19.88 -5.02 -1.62
CA ARG A 278 -19.74 -4.70 -3.05
C ARG A 278 -21.06 -4.33 -3.74
N SER A 279 -22.18 -4.70 -3.14
CA SER A 279 -23.54 -4.40 -3.59
C SER A 279 -24.40 -4.00 -2.40
N LEU A 280 -25.68 -3.69 -2.64
CA LEU A 280 -26.57 -3.24 -1.58
C LEU A 280 -26.92 -4.35 -0.56
N LEU A 281 -26.78 -5.63 -0.96
CA LEU A 281 -27.29 -6.78 -0.21
C LEU A 281 -26.18 -7.76 0.23
N ASP A 282 -24.90 -7.41 0.11
CA ASP A 282 -23.78 -8.33 0.36
C ASP A 282 -22.82 -7.91 1.47
N THR A 283 -23.25 -6.98 2.33
CA THR A 283 -22.50 -6.61 3.53
C THR A 283 -22.10 -7.86 4.33
N CYS A 284 -20.80 -8.01 4.57
CA CYS A 284 -20.18 -9.13 5.27
C CYS A 284 -20.49 -10.52 4.69
N ARG A 285 -20.88 -10.65 3.41
CA ARG A 285 -21.08 -11.98 2.78
C ARG A 285 -19.80 -12.67 2.36
N THR A 286 -18.67 -11.96 2.38
CA THR A 286 -17.33 -12.54 2.24
C THR A 286 -16.46 -12.05 3.39
N LEU A 287 -15.45 -12.81 3.75
CA LEU A 287 -14.49 -12.39 4.77
C LEU A 287 -13.57 -11.26 4.26
N TRP A 288 -12.76 -10.70 5.15
CA TRP A 288 -11.76 -9.64 4.94
C TRP A 288 -10.54 -9.93 5.81
N GLY A 289 -9.37 -9.40 5.46
CA GLY A 289 -8.13 -9.71 6.17
C GLY A 289 -6.89 -9.20 5.47
N GLY A 290 -5.74 -9.58 5.99
CA GLY A 290 -4.43 -9.42 5.35
C GLY A 290 -3.82 -10.75 4.92
N TRP A 291 -2.62 -10.70 4.37
CA TRP A 291 -1.87 -11.87 3.91
C TRP A 291 -0.45 -11.86 4.47
N VAL A 292 0.01 -13.01 4.93
CA VAL A 292 1.42 -13.26 5.23
C VAL A 292 1.99 -14.18 4.16
N LEU A 293 2.97 -13.68 3.41
CA LEU A 293 3.68 -14.43 2.38
C LEU A 293 5.04 -14.86 2.94
N THR A 294 5.30 -16.16 2.98
CA THR A 294 6.56 -16.71 3.50
C THR A 294 7.25 -17.53 2.42
N ASP A 295 8.44 -17.11 1.99
CA ASP A 295 9.28 -17.90 1.07
C ASP A 295 9.90 -19.09 1.79
N ARG A 296 9.44 -20.31 1.51
CA ARG A 296 9.94 -21.56 2.09
C ARG A 296 10.77 -22.39 1.13
N THR A 297 11.24 -21.80 0.04
CA THR A 297 12.03 -22.52 -0.97
C THR A 297 13.33 -23.08 -0.40
N ALA A 298 13.89 -24.12 -1.05
CA ALA A 298 15.18 -24.68 -0.64
C ALA A 298 16.33 -23.64 -0.69
N ALA A 299 16.17 -22.59 -1.50
CA ALA A 299 17.11 -21.47 -1.54
C ALA A 299 17.15 -20.71 -0.21
N THR A 300 15.99 -20.44 0.40
CA THR A 300 15.92 -19.74 1.69
C THR A 300 16.26 -20.62 2.89
N ALA A 301 16.03 -21.93 2.79
CA ALA A 301 16.48 -22.89 3.80
C ALA A 301 18.01 -22.86 3.97
N ARG A 302 18.77 -22.61 2.88
CA ARG A 302 20.23 -22.50 2.90
C ARG A 302 20.75 -21.16 3.43
N THR A 303 19.95 -20.10 3.40
CA THR A 303 20.35 -18.75 3.85
C THR A 303 19.87 -18.41 5.27
N GLY A 304 19.48 -19.41 6.07
CA GLY A 304 19.09 -19.20 7.47
C GLY A 304 17.65 -18.74 7.70
N GLY A 305 16.75 -18.94 6.72
CA GLY A 305 15.32 -18.73 6.90
C GLY A 305 14.63 -18.04 5.73
N GLY A 306 13.34 -18.36 5.58
CA GLY A 306 12.43 -17.71 4.64
C GLY A 306 12.19 -16.25 4.93
N ARG A 307 11.89 -15.47 3.89
CA ARG A 307 11.48 -14.08 4.05
C ARG A 307 9.98 -13.95 4.14
N THR A 308 9.55 -13.21 5.14
CA THR A 308 8.15 -12.97 5.45
C THR A 308 7.75 -11.56 5.07
N VAL A 309 6.79 -11.42 4.17
CA VAL A 309 6.12 -10.15 3.85
C VAL A 309 4.71 -10.20 4.41
N TYR A 310 4.33 -9.20 5.18
CA TYR A 310 2.97 -9.00 5.63
C TYR A 310 2.30 -7.91 4.78
N PHE A 311 1.16 -8.24 4.18
CA PHE A 311 0.28 -7.31 3.49
C PHE A 311 -1.00 -7.13 4.30
N ALA A 312 -1.23 -5.95 4.86
CA ALA A 312 -2.35 -5.76 5.79
C ALA A 312 -3.73 -5.71 5.14
N GLY A 313 -3.82 -5.43 3.84
CA GLY A 313 -5.07 -4.96 3.25
C GLY A 313 -5.52 -3.66 3.91
N ASP A 314 -6.84 -3.50 4.03
CA ASP A 314 -7.45 -2.42 4.82
C ASP A 314 -7.76 -2.89 6.22
N THR A 315 -7.39 -2.07 7.20
CA THR A 315 -7.62 -2.38 8.61
C THR A 315 -7.57 -1.12 9.45
N GLY A 316 -8.42 -1.04 10.48
CA GLY A 316 -8.24 -0.16 11.62
C GLY A 316 -7.11 -0.64 12.53
N TYR A 317 -6.72 0.19 13.49
CA TYR A 317 -5.75 -0.18 14.52
C TYR A 317 -6.38 -1.04 15.62
N GLY A 318 -5.69 -2.09 16.06
CA GLY A 318 -6.13 -2.90 17.19
C GLY A 318 -5.27 -4.14 17.45
N HIS A 319 -5.82 -5.07 18.23
CA HIS A 319 -5.08 -6.20 18.81
C HIS A 319 -4.54 -7.20 17.78
N TRP A 320 -5.12 -7.26 16.58
CA TRP A 320 -4.67 -8.20 15.55
C TRP A 320 -3.20 -8.02 15.18
N PHE A 321 -2.66 -6.79 15.20
CA PHE A 321 -1.25 -6.57 14.87
C PHE A 321 -0.30 -7.28 15.84
N ARG A 322 -0.58 -7.24 17.15
CA ARG A 322 0.22 -7.96 18.15
C ARG A 322 0.08 -9.47 17.99
N GLU A 323 -1.12 -9.96 17.71
CA GLU A 323 -1.33 -11.39 17.52
C GLU A 323 -0.63 -11.92 16.25
N ILE A 324 -0.68 -11.16 15.15
CA ILE A 324 0.04 -11.46 13.92
C ILE A 324 1.55 -11.47 14.18
N GLY A 325 2.09 -10.44 14.87
CA GLY A 325 3.50 -10.39 15.24
C GLY A 325 3.95 -11.57 16.11
N ALA A 326 3.11 -11.98 17.06
CA ALA A 326 3.38 -13.13 17.93
C ALA A 326 3.38 -14.47 17.16
N ARG A 327 2.54 -14.63 16.14
CA ARG A 327 2.46 -15.85 15.30
C ARG A 327 3.53 -15.90 14.22
N HIS A 328 4.01 -14.75 13.77
CA HIS A 328 5.01 -14.62 12.71
C HIS A 328 6.24 -13.85 13.21
N PRO A 329 7.09 -14.47 14.05
CA PRO A 329 8.32 -13.82 14.47
C PRO A 329 9.19 -13.56 13.23
N ALA A 330 9.76 -12.36 13.13
CA ALA A 330 10.62 -11.89 12.04
C ALA A 330 9.94 -11.55 10.70
N ILE A 331 8.82 -10.82 10.73
CA ILE A 331 8.30 -10.14 9.54
C ILE A 331 9.38 -9.19 8.97
N ALA A 332 9.88 -9.49 7.76
CA ALA A 332 10.96 -8.73 7.15
C ALA A 332 10.46 -7.39 6.58
N LEU A 333 9.19 -7.36 6.14
CA LEU A 333 8.54 -6.18 5.59
C LEU A 333 7.04 -6.22 5.86
N ALA A 334 6.49 -5.13 6.38
CA ALA A 334 5.05 -4.89 6.51
C ALA A 334 4.59 -3.83 5.51
N LEU A 335 3.61 -4.17 4.67
CA LEU A 335 2.90 -3.26 3.77
C LEU A 335 1.64 -2.79 4.52
N LEU A 336 1.63 -1.52 4.95
CA LEU A 336 0.63 -0.99 5.88
C LEU A 336 -0.11 0.22 5.28
N PRO A 337 -1.45 0.27 5.37
CA PRO A 337 -2.23 1.39 4.85
C PRO A 337 -1.99 2.66 5.69
N ILE A 338 -1.91 3.81 5.03
CA ILE A 338 -1.77 5.12 5.69
C ILE A 338 -2.76 6.17 5.19
N GLY A 339 -3.64 5.83 4.25
CA GLY A 339 -4.68 6.72 3.72
C GLY A 339 -6.09 6.25 4.11
N ALA A 340 -7.11 6.92 3.57
CA ALA A 340 -8.51 6.60 3.83
C ALA A 340 -8.94 6.70 5.29
N TYR A 341 -8.36 7.65 6.05
CA TYR A 341 -8.60 7.76 7.49
C TYR A 341 -9.45 8.96 7.93
N ALA A 342 -9.72 9.95 7.06
CA ALA A 342 -10.50 11.13 7.44
C ALA A 342 -11.96 11.12 6.92
N PRO A 343 -12.96 11.46 7.76
CA PRO A 343 -12.82 11.91 9.14
C PRO A 343 -12.62 10.74 10.12
N ARG A 344 -11.76 10.94 11.14
CA ARG A 344 -11.42 9.91 12.12
C ARG A 344 -12.63 9.34 12.84
N TRP A 345 -13.65 10.16 13.15
CA TRP A 345 -14.85 9.67 13.84
C TRP A 345 -15.65 8.61 13.05
N TRP A 346 -15.45 8.54 11.73
CA TRP A 346 -16.10 7.56 10.84
C TRP A 346 -15.17 6.41 10.47
N LEU A 347 -13.89 6.71 10.16
CA LEU A 347 -12.97 5.73 9.56
C LEU A 347 -12.03 5.06 10.56
N ARG A 348 -11.93 5.53 11.81
CA ARG A 348 -10.96 5.02 12.81
C ARG A 348 -10.97 3.51 13.04
N ASP A 349 -12.16 2.91 13.04
CA ASP A 349 -12.31 1.51 13.44
C ASP A 349 -12.01 0.55 12.26
N VAL A 350 -11.83 1.11 11.04
CA VAL A 350 -11.66 0.36 9.79
C VAL A 350 -10.44 0.78 8.96
N HIS A 351 -9.83 1.93 9.25
CA HIS A 351 -8.60 2.41 8.62
C HIS A 351 -7.64 3.02 9.66
N THR A 352 -6.38 2.57 9.61
CA THR A 352 -5.29 3.21 10.33
C THR A 352 -5.03 4.61 9.78
N ASP A 353 -4.77 5.55 10.67
CA ASP A 353 -4.04 6.77 10.27
C ASP A 353 -2.52 6.52 10.24
N PRO A 354 -1.71 7.49 9.77
CA PRO A 354 -0.26 7.31 9.65
C PRO A 354 0.44 7.00 10.98
N GLU A 355 0.02 7.62 12.08
CA GLU A 355 0.53 7.35 13.43
C GLU A 355 0.16 5.93 13.92
N GLU A 356 -1.06 5.48 13.64
CA GLU A 356 -1.50 4.11 13.90
C GLU A 356 -0.75 3.07 13.08
N ALA A 357 -0.41 3.38 11.83
CA ALA A 357 0.38 2.48 10.99
C ALA A 357 1.81 2.30 11.55
N VAL A 358 2.43 3.36 12.09
CA VAL A 358 3.73 3.24 12.79
C VAL A 358 3.60 2.42 14.08
N ARG A 359 2.50 2.58 14.84
CA ARG A 359 2.24 1.74 16.02
C ARG A 359 2.02 0.27 15.65
N ALA A 360 1.25 0.02 14.59
CA ALA A 360 1.01 -1.32 14.05
C ALA A 360 2.32 -1.99 13.62
N PHE A 361 3.20 -1.24 12.94
CA PHE A 361 4.54 -1.70 12.58
C PHE A 361 5.34 -2.19 13.80
N LEU A 362 5.32 -1.43 14.90
CA LEU A 362 5.98 -1.82 16.16
C LEU A 362 5.34 -3.05 16.80
N ASP A 363 4.00 -3.10 16.87
CA ASP A 363 3.24 -4.22 17.44
C ASP A 363 3.44 -5.53 16.66
N LEU A 364 3.67 -5.44 15.33
CA LEU A 364 4.01 -6.57 14.47
C LEU A 364 5.43 -7.11 14.72
N GLY A 365 6.32 -6.31 15.32
CA GLY A 365 7.76 -6.62 15.39
C GLY A 365 8.40 -6.72 14.01
N ALA A 366 7.88 -5.98 13.01
CA ALA A 366 8.41 -6.00 11.66
C ALA A 366 9.74 -5.25 11.58
N ARG A 367 10.60 -5.62 10.63
CA ARG A 367 11.90 -4.95 10.43
C ARG A 367 11.79 -3.68 9.59
N ARG A 368 10.87 -3.67 8.62
CA ARG A 368 10.67 -2.55 7.69
C ARG A 368 9.19 -2.32 7.42
N MET A 369 8.84 -1.09 7.08
CA MET A 369 7.48 -0.69 6.73
C MET A 369 7.47 -0.06 5.35
N ALA A 370 6.57 -0.51 4.47
CA ALA A 370 6.24 0.20 3.24
C ALA A 370 4.79 0.74 3.35
N PRO A 371 4.59 2.06 3.44
CA PRO A 371 3.25 2.65 3.44
C PRO A 371 2.52 2.44 2.11
N MET A 372 1.22 2.19 2.17
CA MET A 372 0.35 1.98 1.00
C MET A 372 -1.05 2.59 1.20
N HIS A 373 -1.98 2.35 0.29
CA HIS A 373 -3.37 2.86 0.33
C HIS A 373 -3.49 4.39 0.30
N TRP A 374 -2.51 5.06 -0.33
CA TRP A 374 -2.51 6.50 -0.53
C TRP A 374 -2.00 6.83 -1.94
N ALA A 375 -2.00 8.12 -2.31
CA ALA A 375 -1.52 8.67 -3.60
C ALA A 375 -2.24 8.20 -4.89
N ALA A 376 -3.20 7.27 -4.81
CA ALA A 376 -3.86 6.72 -5.99
C ALA A 376 -5.29 7.23 -6.18
N PHE A 377 -6.17 7.06 -5.20
CA PHE A 377 -7.57 7.47 -5.29
C PHE A 377 -7.94 8.43 -4.16
N VAL A 378 -8.91 9.31 -4.41
CA VAL A 378 -9.51 10.16 -3.37
C VAL A 378 -10.68 9.40 -2.76
N LEU A 379 -10.45 8.80 -1.59
CA LEU A 379 -11.40 7.92 -0.89
C LEU A 379 -12.06 8.54 0.35
N SER A 380 -11.49 9.62 0.84
CA SER A 380 -11.73 10.18 2.17
C SER A 380 -11.32 11.66 2.18
N ALA A 381 -11.45 12.34 3.32
CA ALA A 381 -11.36 13.79 3.42
C ALA A 381 -9.93 14.36 3.59
N GLU A 382 -8.89 13.55 3.80
CA GLU A 382 -7.56 14.08 4.08
C GLU A 382 -6.92 14.74 2.84
N PRO A 383 -6.08 15.78 3.03
CA PRO A 383 -5.24 16.31 1.95
C PRO A 383 -4.31 15.24 1.38
N VAL A 384 -4.11 15.25 0.06
CA VAL A 384 -3.47 14.12 -0.65
C VAL A 384 -2.01 13.84 -0.25
N MET A 385 -1.29 14.87 0.22
CA MET A 385 0.09 14.77 0.71
C MET A 385 0.20 14.54 2.22
N GLU A 386 -0.89 14.71 2.96
CA GLU A 386 -0.90 14.58 4.42
C GLU A 386 -0.45 13.19 4.91
N PRO A 387 -0.89 12.07 4.30
CA PRO A 387 -0.44 10.73 4.70
C PRO A 387 1.08 10.58 4.75
N LEU A 388 1.78 11.05 3.69
CA LEU A 388 3.23 10.95 3.59
C LEU A 388 3.94 11.78 4.66
N HIS A 389 3.48 13.02 4.87
CA HIS A 389 4.08 13.91 5.85
C HIS A 389 3.91 13.37 7.27
N ARG A 390 2.71 12.90 7.59
CA ARG A 390 2.40 12.35 8.92
C ARG A 390 3.12 11.04 9.19
N VAL A 391 3.20 10.11 8.23
CA VAL A 391 3.93 8.85 8.47
C VAL A 391 5.42 9.10 8.71
N ARG A 392 6.05 10.01 7.94
CA ARG A 392 7.45 10.39 8.15
C ARG A 392 7.67 11.04 9.51
N ALA A 393 6.78 11.94 9.92
CA ALA A 393 6.86 12.59 11.22
C ALA A 393 6.65 11.60 12.38
N ALA A 394 5.67 10.69 12.26
CA ALA A 394 5.42 9.63 13.24
C ALA A 394 6.60 8.67 13.36
N TRP A 395 7.19 8.28 12.23
CA TRP A 395 8.38 7.42 12.17
C TRP A 395 9.58 8.06 12.86
N ALA A 396 9.86 9.34 12.55
CA ALA A 396 10.94 10.09 13.19
C ALA A 396 10.73 10.26 14.69
N ARG A 397 9.50 10.57 15.14
CA ARG A 397 9.15 10.67 16.57
C ARG A 397 9.34 9.35 17.32
N ALA A 398 9.14 8.22 16.64
CA ALA A 398 9.38 6.88 17.20
C ALA A 398 10.87 6.50 17.28
N GLY A 399 11.79 7.36 16.77
CA GLY A 399 13.23 7.10 16.78
C GLY A 399 13.67 5.98 15.85
N LEU A 400 12.88 5.68 14.81
CA LEU A 400 13.13 4.57 13.90
C LEU A 400 14.11 4.94 12.77
N PRO A 401 14.98 4.03 12.30
CA PRO A 401 15.92 4.29 11.22
C PRO A 401 15.21 4.70 9.92
N ARG A 402 15.69 5.74 9.24
CA ARG A 402 15.04 6.30 8.05
C ARG A 402 14.99 5.29 6.90
N GLU A 403 16.02 4.48 6.77
CA GLU A 403 16.21 3.45 5.74
C GLU A 403 15.19 2.30 5.82
N ASP A 404 14.57 2.11 6.99
CA ASP A 404 13.58 1.05 7.22
C ASP A 404 12.13 1.53 6.95
N LEU A 405 11.92 2.83 6.70
CA LEU A 405 10.70 3.38 6.12
C LEU A 405 10.79 3.42 4.60
N TRP A 406 10.10 2.50 3.93
CA TRP A 406 10.03 2.38 2.48
C TRP A 406 8.83 3.14 1.92
N ASP A 407 8.83 4.46 2.12
CA ASP A 407 7.88 5.43 1.56
C ASP A 407 8.14 5.69 0.06
N LEU A 408 8.04 4.61 -0.72
CA LEU A 408 8.39 4.57 -2.13
C LEU A 408 7.51 5.51 -2.97
N PRO A 409 8.06 6.14 -4.03
CA PRO A 409 7.24 6.66 -5.11
C PRO A 409 6.44 5.54 -5.79
N VAL A 410 5.27 5.88 -6.32
CA VAL A 410 4.51 4.96 -7.18
C VAL A 410 5.37 4.58 -8.39
N GLY A 411 5.60 3.28 -8.56
CA GLY A 411 6.43 2.68 -9.59
C GLY A 411 7.86 2.32 -9.17
N ALA A 412 8.29 2.73 -7.97
CA ALA A 412 9.61 2.39 -7.46
C ALA A 412 9.64 1.01 -6.77
N SER A 413 10.82 0.40 -6.78
CA SER A 413 11.08 -0.92 -6.21
C SER A 413 12.10 -0.89 -5.07
N ARG A 414 11.99 -1.86 -4.16
CA ARG A 414 13.03 -2.19 -3.18
C ARG A 414 13.19 -3.69 -3.05
N THR A 415 14.43 -4.12 -2.85
CA THR A 415 14.79 -5.53 -2.70
C THR A 415 15.33 -5.77 -1.29
N LEU A 416 14.77 -6.78 -0.64
CA LEU A 416 15.33 -7.43 0.51
C LEU A 416 16.39 -8.43 -0.03
N GLY A 417 17.69 -8.16 0.14
CA GLY A 417 18.81 -9.02 -0.31
C GLY A 417 19.28 -10.02 0.75
N ALA A 418 19.69 -11.25 0.38
CA ALA A 418 20.01 -12.31 1.36
C ALA A 418 20.98 -11.78 2.43
N SER A 419 20.73 -12.05 3.71
CA SER A 419 21.62 -11.62 4.78
C SER A 419 23.02 -12.15 4.48
N ARG A 420 23.96 -11.27 4.15
CA ARG A 420 25.38 -11.62 4.16
C ARG A 420 25.71 -11.97 5.60
N THR A 421 26.00 -13.24 5.87
CA THR A 421 26.68 -13.63 7.10
C THR A 421 27.95 -12.77 7.20
N PRO A 422 28.17 -12.00 8.28
CA PRO A 422 29.47 -11.39 8.52
C PRO A 422 30.41 -12.52 8.93
N GLY A 423 31.29 -12.97 8.04
CA GLY A 423 32.20 -14.06 8.35
C GLY A 423 33.30 -14.23 7.32
N ALA A 424 34.54 -14.12 7.80
CA ALA A 424 35.80 -14.46 7.16
C ALA A 424 36.31 -13.50 6.06
N ASP A 425 36.68 -12.28 6.46
CA ASP A 425 37.88 -11.65 5.89
C ASP A 425 39.03 -11.84 6.88
N THR A 426 39.62 -13.04 6.86
CA THR A 426 40.99 -13.26 7.33
C THR A 426 41.88 -13.26 6.11
N GLY A 427 41.98 -12.14 5.41
CA GLY A 427 43.06 -11.86 4.48
C GLY A 427 44.22 -11.22 5.23
N ALA A 428 45.10 -12.03 5.81
CA ALA A 428 46.44 -11.57 6.14
C ALA A 428 47.30 -11.61 4.87
N PRO A 429 48.01 -10.53 4.51
CA PRO A 429 49.14 -10.65 3.62
C PRO A 429 50.42 -10.06 4.23
N GLY A 430 51.49 -10.84 4.13
CA GLY A 430 52.80 -10.32 3.75
C GLY A 430 53.75 -9.91 4.88
N ARG A 431 54.60 -10.85 5.30
CA ARG A 431 55.90 -10.53 5.91
C ARG A 431 56.76 -9.77 4.89
N HIS A 432 57.24 -8.58 5.27
CA HIS A 432 58.28 -7.86 4.54
C HIS A 432 59.64 -8.58 4.66
N PRO A 433 60.44 -8.69 3.59
CA PRO A 433 61.84 -9.06 3.71
C PRO A 433 62.72 -7.84 4.07
N SER A 434 63.69 -8.12 4.93
CA SER A 434 64.70 -7.24 5.50
C SER A 434 65.54 -6.49 4.46
N ALA A 435 65.78 -5.20 4.70
CA ALA A 435 66.79 -4.41 4.00
C ALA A 435 68.21 -4.84 4.44
N ALA A 436 69.04 -5.24 3.47
CA ALA A 436 70.48 -5.39 3.64
C ALA A 436 71.18 -4.11 3.14
N ARG A 437 72.18 -3.70 3.91
CA ARG A 437 73.03 -2.52 3.76
C ARG A 437 74.18 -2.77 2.77
N GLU A 438 74.55 -1.75 2.02
CA GLU A 438 75.89 -1.44 1.48
C GLU A 438 76.04 0.09 1.62
N ALA A 439 77.15 0.75 1.94
CA ALA A 439 78.61 0.49 1.90
C ALA A 439 79.29 1.58 2.79
N PRO A 440 80.62 1.81 2.75
CA PRO A 440 81.76 0.94 2.45
C PRO A 440 82.59 0.55 3.70
#